data_AF-A0A2G2ZPA3-F1
#
_entry.id   AF-A0A2G2ZPA3-F1
#
_cell.length_a   1.000
_cell.length_b   1.000
_cell.length_c   1.000
_cell.angle_alpha   90.00
_cell.angle_beta   90.00
_cell.angle_gamma   90.00
#
_symmetry.space_group_name_H-M   'P 1'
#
loop_
_entity.id
_entity.type
_entity.pdbx_description
1 polymer ?
#
loop_
_entity_poly.entity_id
_entity_poly.type
_entity_poly.pdbx_seq_one_letter_code
_entity_poly.pdbx_strand_id
1 'polypeptide(L)'
;MFDEMSLVCGNDWARGDYAKSFEDIDFDSFSEKDNDSDLEGPFIEKNVQVTEASQIKASRKRKHFFEVQNVIGDISIKFREVATVIGRMVNSRLDVTKLYEKVMAMEGYKEEFLGDAFDYLVQSNTLAKALMVKNQNLRKVWSERFKQQQ
;
A
#
# COMPACT_ATOMS: atom_id res chain seq x y z
N MET A 1 9.53 -69.43 -8.13
CA MET A 1 9.94 -68.99 -6.78
C MET A 1 9.70 -67.50 -6.75
N PHE A 2 8.51 -67.08 -6.31
CA PHE A 2 8.18 -65.67 -6.14
C PHE A 2 8.00 -65.45 -4.65
N ASP A 3 8.74 -64.48 -4.17
CA ASP A 3 8.85 -64.13 -2.76
C ASP A 3 7.54 -63.47 -2.31
N GLU A 4 7.04 -63.93 -1.17
CA GLU A 4 5.82 -63.44 -0.53
C GLU A 4 6.09 -62.09 0.13
N MET A 5 5.53 -61.00 -0.40
CA MET A 5 5.65 -59.67 0.22
C MET A 5 4.56 -59.49 1.28
N SER A 6 4.90 -59.64 2.56
CA SER A 6 4.01 -59.31 3.68
C SER A 6 4.01 -57.80 3.91
N LEU A 7 2.83 -57.18 3.90
CA LEU A 7 2.66 -55.74 4.12
C LEU A 7 2.30 -55.50 5.60
N VAL A 8 3.26 -54.97 6.37
CA VAL A 8 3.05 -54.58 7.77
C VAL A 8 2.45 -53.18 7.80
N CYS A 9 1.17 -53.07 8.13
CA CYS A 9 0.56 -51.78 8.49
C CYS A 9 0.91 -51.45 9.95
N GLY A 10 1.77 -50.45 10.14
CA GLY A 10 1.90 -49.77 11.43
C GLY A 10 0.69 -48.85 11.62
N ASN A 11 -0.01 -48.98 12.74
CA ASN A 11 -1.11 -48.09 13.10
C ASN A 11 -0.56 -46.71 13.47
N ASP A 12 -0.51 -45.79 12.50
CA ASP A 12 -0.12 -44.41 12.73
C ASP A 12 -1.36 -43.58 13.11
N TRP A 13 -1.55 -43.33 14.41
CA TRP A 13 -2.61 -42.43 14.89
C TRP A 13 -2.09 -41.00 14.90
N ALA A 14 -1.88 -40.42 13.73
CA ALA A 14 -1.69 -38.99 13.57
C ALA A 14 -3.04 -38.32 13.26
N ARG A 15 -3.90 -38.16 14.29
CA ARG A 15 -5.11 -37.32 14.16
C ARG A 15 -4.72 -35.85 14.32
N GLY A 16 -4.24 -35.26 13.24
CA GLY A 16 -4.03 -33.82 13.13
C GLY A 16 -5.32 -33.12 12.69
N ASP A 17 -6.20 -32.80 13.63
CA ASP A 17 -7.28 -31.83 13.35
C ASP A 17 -6.68 -30.42 13.40
N TYR A 18 -6.50 -29.80 12.24
CA TYR A 18 -6.27 -28.36 12.16
C TYR A 18 -7.07 -27.76 11.01
N ALA A 19 -8.36 -27.58 11.25
CA ALA A 19 -9.20 -26.69 10.45
C ALA A 19 -9.18 -25.31 11.13
N LYS A 20 -8.40 -24.37 10.58
CA LYS A 20 -8.44 -22.97 10.99
C LYS A 20 -9.56 -22.29 10.20
N SER A 21 -10.75 -22.09 10.80
CA SER A 21 -11.74 -21.19 10.22
C SER A 21 -11.34 -19.73 10.49
N PHE A 22 -11.74 -18.83 9.60
CA PHE A 22 -11.33 -17.42 9.58
C PHE A 22 -12.04 -16.53 10.62
N GLU A 23 -12.72 -17.11 11.61
CA GLU A 23 -13.63 -16.38 12.51
C GLU A 23 -12.96 -15.84 13.79
N ASP A 24 -11.68 -16.13 14.03
CA ASP A 24 -10.99 -15.77 15.29
C ASP A 24 -9.92 -14.67 15.10
N ILE A 25 -10.26 -13.62 14.34
CA ILE A 25 -9.53 -12.35 14.38
C ILE A 25 -10.43 -11.35 15.09
N ASP A 26 -10.36 -11.35 16.41
CA ASP A 26 -10.93 -10.28 17.22
C ASP A 26 -10.12 -9.00 16.98
N PHE A 27 -10.71 -8.06 16.24
CA PHE A 27 -10.11 -6.77 15.96
C PHE A 27 -10.48 -5.82 17.10
N ASP A 28 -9.86 -6.05 18.26
CA ASP A 28 -10.10 -5.20 19.40
C ASP A 28 -9.46 -3.83 19.14
N SER A 29 -10.34 -2.85 18.99
CA SER A 29 -10.04 -1.50 18.52
C SER A 29 -9.04 -0.80 19.44
N PHE A 30 -8.00 -0.24 18.84
CA PHE A 30 -7.12 0.72 19.50
C PHE A 30 -7.94 1.88 20.08
N SER A 31 -7.92 2.03 21.41
CA SER A 31 -8.14 3.33 22.03
C SER A 31 -7.03 3.60 23.04
N GLU A 32 -6.31 4.66 22.75
CA GLU A 32 -5.28 5.30 23.56
C GLU A 32 -5.94 6.01 24.75
N LYS A 33 -5.40 5.82 25.96
CA LYS A 33 -5.45 6.80 27.05
C LYS A 33 -4.43 6.45 28.13
N ASP A 34 -3.44 7.34 28.25
CA ASP A 34 -2.71 7.61 29.48
C ASP A 34 -3.68 7.82 30.66
N ASN A 35 -3.29 7.38 31.86
CA ASN A 35 -3.26 8.19 33.08
C ASN A 35 -2.78 7.36 34.28
N ASP A 36 -1.81 7.92 35.00
CA ASP A 36 -1.34 7.51 36.32
C ASP A 36 -2.47 7.45 37.36
N SER A 37 -2.41 6.48 38.27
CA SER A 37 -2.74 6.67 39.69
C SER A 37 -2.31 5.46 40.52
N ASP A 38 -1.38 5.73 41.43
CA ASP A 38 -1.13 4.94 42.64
C ASP A 38 -2.41 4.80 43.49
N LEU A 39 -2.43 3.76 44.33
CA LEU A 39 -2.83 3.78 45.76
C LEU A 39 -3.76 2.61 46.19
N GLU A 40 -3.19 1.74 47.04
CA GLU A 40 -3.78 1.06 48.23
C GLU A 40 -4.93 0.05 47.99
N GLY A 41 -4.72 -1.26 48.19
CA GLY A 41 -4.70 -1.89 49.52
C GLY A 41 -5.38 -3.28 49.46
N PRO A 42 -5.29 -4.12 50.52
CA PRO A 42 -4.86 -5.53 50.41
C PRO A 42 -5.93 -6.58 50.82
N PHE A 43 -5.65 -7.88 50.64
CA PHE A 43 -5.79 -8.99 51.63
C PHE A 43 -5.62 -10.37 50.93
N ILE A 44 -4.48 -11.06 51.09
CA ILE A 44 -4.16 -12.20 52.00
C ILE A 44 -4.22 -13.61 51.33
N GLU A 45 -3.02 -14.21 51.32
CA GLU A 45 -2.61 -15.63 51.39
C GLU A 45 -3.27 -16.73 50.55
N LYS A 46 -2.41 -17.42 49.78
CA LYS A 46 -2.00 -18.79 50.15
C LYS A 46 -0.67 -19.18 49.49
N ASN A 47 0.34 -19.32 50.33
CA ASN A 47 1.61 -20.00 50.07
C ASN A 47 1.39 -21.46 49.64
N VAL A 48 2.00 -21.90 48.54
CA VAL A 48 2.67 -23.22 48.44
C VAL A 48 3.88 -23.07 47.53
N GLN A 49 5.05 -23.14 48.15
CA GLN A 49 6.37 -23.24 47.55
C GLN A 49 6.60 -24.70 47.14
N VAL A 50 6.80 -24.96 45.84
CA VAL A 50 7.58 -26.12 45.40
C VAL A 50 8.53 -25.65 44.31
N THR A 51 9.80 -25.61 44.68
CA THR A 51 10.95 -25.41 43.82
C THR A 51 11.13 -26.66 42.96
N GLU A 52 10.98 -26.54 41.64
CA GLU A 52 11.59 -27.50 40.72
C GLU A 52 12.26 -26.73 39.58
N ALA A 53 13.59 -26.63 39.70
CA ALA A 53 14.45 -26.02 38.70
C ALA A 53 14.48 -26.91 37.45
N SER A 54 13.62 -26.63 36.48
CA SER A 54 13.79 -27.16 35.13
C SER A 54 14.61 -26.15 34.32
N GLN A 55 15.81 -26.58 33.93
CA GLN A 55 16.70 -25.83 33.04
C GLN A 55 15.93 -25.49 31.75
N ILE A 56 15.52 -24.23 31.63
CA ILE A 56 15.02 -23.66 30.38
C ILE A 56 16.19 -23.73 29.41
N LYS A 57 16.23 -24.76 28.55
CA LYS A 57 17.06 -24.77 27.35
C LYS A 57 16.65 -23.53 26.56
N ALA A 58 17.48 -22.49 26.62
CA ALA A 58 17.30 -21.30 25.83
C ALA A 58 17.23 -21.71 24.36
N SER A 59 16.02 -21.73 23.81
CA SER A 59 15.80 -22.00 22.39
C SER A 59 16.51 -20.90 21.62
N ARG A 60 17.66 -21.20 21.03
CA ARG A 60 18.37 -20.31 20.12
C ARG A 60 17.59 -20.23 18.80
N LYS A 61 16.43 -19.57 18.82
CA LYS A 61 15.61 -19.25 17.64
C LYS A 61 15.42 -17.74 17.58
N ARG A 62 16.48 -17.00 17.21
CA ARG A 62 16.34 -15.56 16.94
C ARG A 62 17.50 -15.01 16.10
N LYS A 63 17.68 -15.55 14.89
CA LYS A 63 18.49 -14.89 13.85
C LYS A 63 17.73 -14.75 12.53
N HIS A 64 17.05 -15.82 12.11
CA HIS A 64 16.32 -15.84 10.84
C HIS A 64 15.15 -14.83 10.76
N PHE A 65 14.48 -14.52 11.87
CA PHE A 65 13.35 -13.57 11.86
C PHE A 65 13.81 -12.11 11.72
N PHE A 66 14.98 -11.77 12.26
CA PHE A 66 15.52 -10.41 12.20
C PHE A 66 15.98 -10.04 10.79
N GLU A 67 16.63 -10.98 10.09
CA GLU A 67 17.12 -10.76 8.72
C GLU A 67 15.96 -10.60 7.71
N VAL A 68 14.91 -11.43 7.82
CA VAL A 68 13.72 -11.31 6.97
C VAL A 68 12.94 -10.02 7.25
N GLN A 69 12.81 -9.61 8.52
CA GLN A 69 12.22 -8.32 8.90
C GLN A 69 12.99 -7.13 8.30
N ASN A 70 14.32 -7.21 8.31
CA ASN A 70 15.17 -6.16 7.75
C ASN A 70 15.00 -6.05 6.23
N VAL A 71 14.93 -7.18 5.53
CA VAL A 71 14.65 -7.22 4.08
C VAL A 71 13.26 -6.66 3.75
N ILE A 72 12.24 -6.99 4.54
CA ILE A 72 10.88 -6.42 4.37
C ILE A 72 10.90 -4.90 4.59
N GLY A 73 11.65 -4.43 5.59
CA GLY A 73 11.87 -3.01 5.85
C GLY A 73 12.51 -2.30 4.66
N ASP A 74 13.62 -2.84 4.13
CA ASP A 74 14.32 -2.29 2.97
C ASP A 74 13.44 -2.24 1.72
N ILE A 75 12.65 -3.29 1.48
CA ILE A 75 11.68 -3.33 0.37
C ILE A 75 10.60 -2.25 0.57
N SER A 76 10.08 -2.09 1.79
CA SER A 76 9.08 -1.07 2.11
C SER A 76 9.62 0.35 1.85
N ILE A 77 10.86 0.63 2.25
CA ILE A 77 11.52 1.92 2.01
C ILE A 77 11.64 2.19 0.51
N LYS A 78 12.16 1.23 -0.27
CA LYS A 78 12.29 1.37 -1.73
C LYS A 78 10.94 1.57 -2.41
N PHE A 79 9.90 0.85 -1.97
CA PHE A 79 8.57 1.01 -2.55
C PHE A 79 7.97 2.38 -2.25
N ARG A 80 8.22 2.92 -1.05
CA ARG A 80 7.85 4.30 -0.68
C ARG A 80 8.56 5.33 -1.55
N GLU A 81 9.85 5.14 -1.85
CA GLU A 81 10.60 6.03 -2.76
C GLU A 81 9.99 6.02 -4.16
N VAL A 82 9.71 4.83 -4.72
CA VAL A 82 9.04 4.68 -6.01
C VAL A 82 7.67 5.36 -6.02
N ALA A 83 6.84 5.13 -5.00
CA ALA A 83 5.54 5.78 -4.85
C ALA A 83 5.67 7.31 -4.77
N THR A 84 6.69 7.82 -4.07
CA THR A 84 6.96 9.26 -3.95
C THR A 84 7.35 9.87 -5.30
N VAL A 85 8.21 9.19 -6.07
CA VAL A 85 8.61 9.64 -7.42
C VAL A 85 7.40 9.65 -8.36
N ILE A 86 6.59 8.59 -8.37
CA ILE A 86 5.35 8.53 -9.17
C ILE A 86 4.40 9.67 -8.76
N GLY A 87 4.20 9.86 -7.46
CA GLY A 87 3.40 10.96 -6.91
C GLY A 87 3.88 12.31 -7.43
N ARG A 88 5.19 12.59 -7.39
CA ARG A 88 5.76 13.83 -7.93
C ARG A 88 5.59 13.97 -9.45
N MET A 89 5.73 12.89 -10.21
CA MET A 89 5.55 12.90 -11.67
C MET A 89 4.11 13.25 -12.05
N VAL A 90 3.13 12.61 -11.40
CA VAL A 90 1.70 12.87 -11.60
C VAL A 90 1.34 14.29 -11.12
N ASN A 91 1.88 14.68 -9.96
CA ASN A 91 1.61 15.96 -9.30
C ASN A 91 2.47 17.12 -9.82
N SER A 92 3.25 16.96 -10.89
CA SER A 92 3.86 18.10 -11.58
C SER A 92 2.72 19.05 -11.95
N ARG A 93 2.59 20.14 -11.19
CA ARG A 93 1.39 20.97 -11.18
C ARG A 93 1.28 21.63 -12.55
N LEU A 94 0.12 21.48 -13.19
CA LEU A 94 -0.15 22.20 -14.42
C LEU A 94 -0.15 23.69 -14.11
N ASP A 95 0.66 24.44 -14.83
CA ASP A 95 0.61 25.89 -14.81
C ASP A 95 -0.58 26.34 -15.65
N VAL A 96 -1.72 26.51 -14.98
CA VAL A 96 -3.00 26.88 -15.60
C VAL A 96 -2.90 28.26 -16.25
N THR A 97 -2.14 29.19 -15.67
CA THR A 97 -1.92 30.53 -16.23
C THR A 97 -1.17 30.44 -17.56
N LYS A 98 -0.08 29.67 -17.61
CA LYS A 98 0.68 29.46 -18.84
C LYS A 98 -0.10 28.66 -19.89
N LEU A 99 -0.99 27.76 -19.46
CA LEU A 99 -1.92 27.08 -20.36
C LEU A 99 -2.89 28.08 -21.00
N TYR A 100 -3.51 28.94 -20.19
CA TYR A 100 -4.43 29.97 -20.64
C TYR A 100 -3.79 30.87 -21.70
N GLU A 101 -2.61 31.43 -21.41
CA GLU A 101 -1.86 32.25 -22.38
C GLU A 101 -1.61 31.52 -23.69
N LYS A 102 -1.22 30.24 -23.63
CA LYS A 102 -0.96 29.43 -24.83
C LYS A 102 -2.20 29.10 -25.64
N VAL A 103 -3.34 28.92 -24.98
CA VAL A 103 -4.62 28.67 -25.65
C VAL A 103 -5.11 29.96 -26.30
N MET A 104 -5.06 31.08 -25.59
CA MET A 104 -5.49 32.38 -26.10
C MET A 104 -4.58 32.95 -27.20
N ALA A 105 -3.30 32.56 -27.23
CA ALA A 105 -2.40 32.91 -28.32
C ALA A 105 -2.68 32.17 -29.65
N MET A 106 -3.68 31.30 -29.72
CA MET A 106 -4.04 30.60 -30.96
C MET A 106 -4.84 31.50 -31.91
N GLU A 107 -4.16 32.01 -32.92
CA GLU A 107 -4.77 32.85 -33.95
C GLU A 107 -5.74 32.07 -34.85
N GLY A 108 -6.83 32.73 -35.27
CA GLY A 108 -7.81 32.20 -36.21
C GLY A 108 -9.01 31.50 -35.57
N TYR A 109 -9.15 31.58 -34.24
CA TYR A 109 -10.25 31.02 -33.47
C TYR A 109 -11.01 32.11 -32.73
N LYS A 110 -12.33 31.93 -32.54
CA LYS A 110 -13.13 32.83 -31.71
C LYS A 110 -12.76 32.65 -30.24
N GLU A 111 -12.77 33.73 -29.47
CA GLU A 111 -12.41 33.69 -28.04
C GLU A 111 -13.33 32.76 -27.24
N GLU A 112 -14.64 32.72 -27.55
CA GLU A 112 -15.60 31.78 -26.94
C GLU A 112 -15.16 30.31 -27.11
N PHE A 113 -14.77 29.93 -28.33
CA PHE A 113 -14.27 28.58 -28.60
C PHE A 113 -12.97 28.29 -27.86
N LEU A 114 -12.06 29.27 -27.76
CA LEU A 114 -10.82 29.12 -27.00
C LEU A 114 -11.09 28.98 -25.50
N GLY A 115 -12.13 29.64 -24.98
CA GLY A 115 -12.66 29.48 -23.63
C GLY A 115 -13.11 28.05 -23.38
N ASP A 116 -14.00 27.52 -24.22
CA ASP A 116 -14.47 26.13 -24.11
C ASP A 116 -13.33 25.11 -24.19
N ALA A 117 -12.37 25.35 -25.11
CA ALA A 117 -11.20 24.50 -25.26
C ALA A 117 -10.29 24.53 -24.02
N PHE A 118 -10.14 25.70 -23.39
CA PHE A 118 -9.41 25.85 -22.15
C PHE A 118 -10.10 25.10 -21.00
N ASP A 119 -11.40 25.27 -20.83
CA ASP A 119 -12.18 24.61 -19.78
C ASP A 119 -12.09 23.09 -19.91
N TYR A 120 -12.17 22.56 -21.13
CA TYR A 120 -11.96 21.14 -21.43
C TYR A 120 -10.54 20.67 -21.07
N LEU A 121 -9.51 21.46 -21.39
CA LEU A 121 -8.12 21.10 -21.06
C LEU A 121 -7.85 21.13 -19.55
N VAL A 122 -8.45 22.07 -18.81
CA VAL A 122 -8.33 22.14 -17.34
C VAL A 122 -8.94 20.90 -16.69
N GLN A 123 -10.01 20.35 -17.24
CA GLN A 123 -10.59 19.07 -16.78
C GLN A 123 -9.66 17.88 -17.02
N SER A 124 -8.79 17.94 -18.03
CA SER A 124 -7.86 16.86 -18.38
C SER A 124 -6.40 17.30 -18.32
N ASN A 125 -5.79 17.13 -17.13
CA ASN A 125 -4.39 17.46 -16.86
C ASN A 125 -3.42 16.86 -17.90
N THR A 126 -3.66 15.63 -18.36
CA THR A 126 -2.83 14.96 -19.36
C THR A 126 -2.90 15.65 -20.72
N LEU A 127 -4.10 16.02 -21.18
CA LEU A 127 -4.27 16.73 -22.46
C LEU A 127 -3.68 18.14 -22.39
N ALA A 128 -3.90 18.86 -21.29
CA ALA A 128 -3.27 20.15 -21.03
C ALA A 128 -1.74 20.07 -21.11
N LYS A 129 -1.12 19.14 -20.38
CA LYS A 129 0.34 18.92 -20.42
C LYS A 129 0.82 18.56 -21.84
N ALA A 130 0.09 17.71 -22.56
CA ALA A 130 0.44 17.37 -23.93
C ALA A 130 0.37 18.59 -24.87
N LEU A 131 -0.64 19.45 -24.71
CA LEU A 131 -0.81 20.68 -25.48
C LEU A 131 0.32 21.69 -25.20
N MET A 132 0.77 21.77 -23.95
CA MET A 132 1.89 22.61 -23.54
C MET A 132 3.19 22.24 -24.27
N VAL A 133 3.43 20.96 -24.53
CA VAL A 133 4.64 20.50 -25.24
C VAL A 133 4.53 20.69 -26.76
N LYS A 134 3.32 20.67 -27.32
CA LYS A 134 3.09 20.83 -28.76
C LYS A 134 3.53 22.21 -29.27
N ASN A 135 4.05 22.24 -30.51
CA ASN A 135 4.28 23.47 -31.27
C ASN A 135 2.95 24.06 -31.79
N GLN A 136 3.00 25.27 -32.35
CA GLN A 136 1.79 25.95 -32.83
C GLN A 136 0.98 25.14 -33.87
N ASN A 137 1.65 24.51 -34.84
CA ASN A 137 0.97 23.72 -35.88
C ASN A 137 0.18 22.55 -35.30
N LEU A 138 0.78 21.82 -34.36
CA LEU A 138 0.12 20.69 -33.69
C LEU A 138 -1.02 21.13 -32.78
N ARG A 139 -0.96 22.33 -32.20
CA ARG A 139 -2.07 22.90 -31.44
C ARG A 139 -3.25 23.28 -32.33
N LYS A 140 -2.99 23.81 -33.54
CA LYS A 140 -4.03 24.05 -34.54
C LYS A 140 -4.72 22.75 -34.95
N VAL A 141 -3.95 21.70 -35.28
CA VAL A 141 -4.52 20.37 -35.60
C VAL A 141 -5.37 19.82 -34.45
N TRP A 142 -4.90 19.96 -33.21
CA TRP A 142 -5.70 19.56 -32.05
C TRP A 142 -7.00 20.36 -31.94
N SER A 143 -6.94 21.68 -32.13
CA SER A 143 -8.12 22.57 -32.07
C SER A 143 -9.15 22.23 -33.15
N GLU A 144 -8.72 21.90 -34.37
CA GLU A 144 -9.62 21.45 -35.43
C GLU A 144 -10.30 20.12 -35.10
N ARG A 145 -9.59 19.19 -34.44
CA ARG A 145 -10.19 17.93 -33.97
C ARG A 145 -11.16 18.17 -32.82
N PHE A 146 -10.85 19.09 -31.92
CA PHE A 146 -11.72 19.46 -30.81
C PHE A 146 -13.03 20.08 -31.32
N LYS A 147 -12.98 20.95 -32.33
CA LYS A 147 -14.18 21.49 -33.01
C LYS A 147 -15.10 20.41 -33.56
N GLN A 148 -14.56 19.30 -34.06
CA GLN A 148 -15.36 18.19 -34.60
C GLN A 148 -16.06 17.36 -33.52
N GLN A 149 -15.67 17.53 -32.25
CA GLN A 149 -16.23 16.82 -31.11
C GLN A 149 -17.31 17.62 -30.37
N GLN A 150 -17.46 18.91 -30.70
CA GLN A 150 -18.56 19.77 -30.23
C GLN A 150 -19.70 19.78 -31.26
#